data_AF-A0A956VZH6-F1
#
_entry.id   AF-A0A956VZH6-F1
#
_cell.length_a   1.000
_cell.length_b   1.000
_cell.length_c   1.000
_cell.angle_alpha   90.00
_cell.angle_beta   90.00
_cell.angle_gamma   90.00
#
_symmetry.space_group_name_H-M   'P 1'
#
loop_
_entity.id
_entity.type
_entity.pdbx_description
1 polymer ?
#
loop_
_entity_poly.entity_id
_entity_poly.type
_entity_poly.pdbx_seq_one_letter_code
_entity_poly.pdbx_strand_id
1 'polypeptide(L)'
;GVYLEPVTALLARKTGKPVKIQMDRDEVFEGTGPTPGTSIRAKLGATKDGKFVAFQADLAYENGAYGGSAANYATMCITAP
;
A
#
# COMPACT_ATOMS: atom_id res chain seq x y z
N GLY A 1 -7.06 -2.52 -4.28
CA GLY A 1 -6.75 -1.93 -5.59
C GLY A 1 -7.86 -2.27 -6.55
N VAL A 2 -8.17 -1.36 -7.46
CA VAL A 2 -9.06 -1.59 -8.59
C VAL A 2 -8.16 -1.44 -9.81
N TYR A 3 -8.00 -2.51 -10.60
CA TYR A 3 -7.00 -2.56 -11.70
C TYR A 3 -7.70 -2.73 -13.05
N LEU A 4 -8.37 -3.87 -13.25
CA LEU A 4 -8.98 -4.22 -14.54
C LEU A 4 -10.47 -3.88 -14.60
N GLU A 5 -11.12 -3.71 -13.46
CA GLU A 5 -12.57 -3.55 -13.36
C GLU A 5 -13.11 -2.34 -14.12
N PRO A 6 -12.49 -1.13 -14.07
CA PRO A 6 -12.97 0.04 -14.79
C PRO A 6 -12.87 -0.17 -16.31
N VAL A 7 -11.76 -0.76 -16.77
CA VAL A 7 -11.53 -1.07 -18.19
C VAL A 7 -12.54 -2.13 -18.66
N THR A 8 -12.71 -3.19 -17.88
CA THR A 8 -13.66 -4.28 -18.19
C THR A 8 -15.09 -3.76 -18.26
N ALA A 9 -15.51 -2.91 -17.32
CA ALA A 9 -16.85 -2.32 -17.30
C ALA A 9 -17.10 -1.43 -18.53
N LEU A 10 -16.13 -0.59 -18.90
CA LEU A 10 -16.23 0.28 -20.07
C LEU A 10 -16.30 -0.53 -21.38
N LEU A 11 -15.52 -1.60 -21.50
CA LEU A 11 -15.56 -2.48 -22.67
C LEU A 11 -16.86 -3.28 -22.76
N ALA A 12 -17.36 -3.81 -21.65
CA ALA A 12 -18.65 -4.48 -21.60
C ALA A 12 -19.78 -3.54 -22.03
N ARG A 13 -19.77 -2.30 -21.53
CA ARG A 13 -20.75 -1.26 -21.93
C ARG A 13 -20.64 -0.90 -23.41
N LYS A 14 -19.42 -0.77 -23.94
CA LYS A 14 -19.19 -0.42 -25.36
C LYS A 14 -19.61 -1.54 -26.31
N THR A 15 -19.40 -2.80 -25.92
CA THR A 15 -19.69 -3.97 -26.76
C THR A 15 -21.11 -4.50 -26.60
N GLY A 16 -21.81 -4.12 -25.51
CA GLY A 16 -23.12 -4.68 -25.16
C GLY A 16 -23.06 -6.17 -24.81
N LYS A 17 -21.87 -6.70 -24.53
CA LYS A 17 -21.60 -8.13 -24.30
C LYS A 17 -20.81 -8.31 -23.01
N PRO A 18 -20.89 -9.49 -22.37
CA PRO A 18 -19.98 -9.84 -21.29
C PRO A 18 -18.53 -9.80 -21.76
N VAL A 19 -17.65 -9.17 -20.97
CA VAL A 19 -16.20 -9.08 -21.23
C VAL A 19 -15.46 -9.63 -20.01
N LYS A 20 -14.42 -10.43 -20.27
CA LYS A 20 -13.48 -10.93 -19.26
C LYS A 20 -12.07 -10.49 -19.65
N ILE A 21 -11.37 -9.85 -18.71
CA ILE A 21 -9.95 -9.53 -18.82
C ILE A 21 -9.22 -10.28 -17.72
N GLN A 22 -8.06 -10.83 -18.04
CA GLN A 22 -7.19 -11.52 -17.09
C GLN A 22 -5.76 -11.08 -17.35
N MET A 23 -5.03 -10.77 -16.29
CA MET A 23 -3.59 -10.53 -16.38
C MET A 23 -2.85 -11.88 -16.44
N ASP A 24 -1.82 -11.93 -17.27
CA ASP A 24 -0.81 -12.99 -17.18
C ASP A 24 0.15 -12.74 -16.00
N ARG A 25 1.17 -13.60 -15.85
CA ARG A 25 2.08 -13.52 -14.69
C ARG A 25 2.93 -12.25 -14.73
N ASP A 26 3.36 -11.83 -15.91
CA ASP A 26 4.29 -10.72 -16.07
C ASP A 26 3.52 -9.40 -15.90
N GLU A 27 2.31 -9.32 -16.47
CA GLU A 27 1.37 -8.20 -16.29
C GLU A 27 0.97 -7.97 -14.83
N VAL A 28 0.90 -9.02 -14.00
CA VAL A 28 0.65 -8.84 -12.56
C VAL A 28 1.80 -8.09 -11.88
N PHE A 29 3.05 -8.42 -12.20
CA PHE A 29 4.20 -7.77 -11.59
C PHE A 29 4.32 -6.31 -12.00
N GLU A 30 4.01 -6.01 -13.26
CA GLU A 30 4.10 -4.65 -13.81
C GLU A 30 2.88 -3.80 -13.44
N GLY A 31 1.68 -4.38 -13.47
CA GLY A 31 0.42 -3.65 -13.38
C GLY A 31 -0.15 -3.49 -11.98
N THR A 32 0.20 -4.36 -11.02
CA THR A 32 -0.42 -4.33 -9.68
C THR A 32 0.37 -3.55 -8.63
N GLY A 33 1.64 -3.25 -8.91
CA GLY A 33 2.55 -2.51 -8.05
C GLY A 33 3.10 -3.37 -6.90
N PRO A 34 4.42 -3.32 -6.61
CA PRO A 34 5.02 -4.05 -5.50
C PRO A 34 4.69 -3.40 -4.14
N THR A 35 5.03 -4.10 -3.05
CA THR A 35 5.06 -3.49 -1.71
C THR A 35 6.01 -2.27 -1.71
N PRO A 36 5.64 -1.13 -1.11
CA PRO A 36 6.48 0.06 -1.09
C PRO A 36 7.86 -0.18 -0.48
N GLY A 37 8.89 0.30 -1.17
CA GLY A 37 10.19 0.54 -0.53
C GLY A 37 9.99 1.42 0.70
N THR A 38 10.57 1.02 1.84
CA THR A 38 10.32 1.70 3.11
C THR A 38 11.61 1.92 3.88
N SER A 39 11.77 3.12 4.45
CA SER A 39 12.83 3.46 5.40
C SER A 39 12.19 3.97 6.69
N ILE A 40 12.48 3.28 7.80
CA ILE A 40 11.91 3.58 9.12
C ILE A 40 13.04 3.89 10.08
N ARG A 41 12.94 5.02 10.77
CA ARG A 41 13.78 5.35 11.92
C ARG A 41 12.89 5.51 13.14
N ALA A 42 13.04 4.63 14.13
CA ALA A 42 12.26 4.69 15.36
C ALA A 42 13.15 4.91 16.59
N LYS A 43 12.58 5.57 17.60
CA LYS A 43 13.18 5.82 18.90
C LYS A 43 12.18 5.46 19.99
N LEU A 44 12.58 4.58 20.90
CA LEU A 44 11.80 4.14 22.05
C LEU A 44 12.48 4.59 23.34
N GLY A 45 11.71 5.15 24.27
CA GLY A 45 12.16 5.53 25.60
C GLY A 45 11.66 4.55 26.66
N ALA A 46 12.55 4.12 27.55
CA ALA A 46 12.24 3.24 28.68
C ALA A 46 12.75 3.83 30.01
N THR A 47 12.06 3.54 31.10
CA THR A 47 12.54 3.82 32.47
C THR A 47 13.56 2.78 32.92
N LYS A 48 14.25 3.01 34.05
CA LYS A 48 15.25 2.08 34.59
C LYS A 48 14.68 0.72 34.98
N ASP A 49 13.40 0.71 35.37
CA ASP A 49 12.56 -0.45 35.69
C ASP A 49 11.99 -1.13 34.43
N GLY A 50 12.35 -0.66 33.22
CA GLY A 50 12.04 -1.32 31.95
C GLY A 50 10.68 -0.94 31.33
N LYS A 51 9.96 0.02 31.90
CA LYS A 51 8.67 0.47 31.37
C LYS A 51 8.88 1.43 30.19
N PHE A 52 8.25 1.14 29.05
CA PHE A 52 8.25 2.06 27.91
C PHE A 52 7.37 3.30 28.19
N VAL A 53 7.89 4.48 27.86
CA VAL A 53 7.27 5.77 28.20
C VAL A 53 7.18 6.76 27.04
N ALA A 54 7.93 6.54 25.95
CA ALA A 54 7.91 7.43 24.79
C ALA A 54 8.21 6.64 23.51
N PHE A 55 7.59 7.04 22.41
CA PHE A 55 7.87 6.50 21.08
C PHE A 55 7.85 7.63 20.05
N GLN A 56 8.82 7.61 19.14
CA GLN A 56 8.88 8.50 17.98
C GLN A 56 9.35 7.68 16.78
N ALA A 57 8.73 7.87 15.62
CA ALA A 57 9.19 7.26 14.38
C ALA A 57 9.08 8.21 13.19
N ASP A 58 10.13 8.23 12.37
CA ASP A 58 10.13 8.79 11.03
C ASP A 58 9.88 7.65 10.03
N LEU A 59 8.86 7.82 9.20
CA LEU A 59 8.36 6.81 8.28
C LEU A 59 8.38 7.33 6.84
N ALA A 60 9.31 6.84 6.03
CA ALA A 60 9.42 7.18 4.61
C ALA A 60 8.98 5.99 3.74
N TYR A 61 7.98 6.21 2.89
CA TYR A 61 7.40 5.21 1.99
C TYR A 61 7.50 5.68 0.53
N GLU A 62 7.89 4.76 -0.34
CA GLU A 62 7.99 5.00 -1.78
C GLU A 62 6.63 4.76 -2.46
N ASN A 63 6.00 5.83 -2.94
CA ASN A 63 4.63 5.78 -3.48
C ASN A 63 4.55 5.45 -4.99
N GLY A 64 5.69 5.29 -5.66
CA GLY A 64 5.73 5.02 -7.10
C GLY A 64 5.14 6.16 -7.95
N ALA A 65 4.59 5.81 -9.12
CA ALA A 65 4.18 6.76 -10.15
C ALA A 65 2.82 7.46 -9.90
N TYR A 66 1.96 6.87 -9.07
CA TYR A 66 0.60 7.38 -8.83
C TYR A 66 0.39 7.67 -7.34
N GLY A 67 -0.40 8.71 -7.06
CA GLY A 67 -0.69 9.11 -5.68
C GLY A 67 -1.48 8.04 -4.92
N GLY A 68 -0.90 7.57 -3.82
CA GLY A 68 -1.47 6.67 -2.83
C GLY A 68 -0.39 6.38 -1.78
N SER A 69 -0.72 6.32 -0.49
CA SER A 69 0.33 6.23 0.55
C SER A 69 0.08 5.12 1.55
N ALA A 70 1.01 4.16 1.59
CA ALA A 70 1.07 3.16 2.65
C ALA A 70 1.40 3.77 4.02
N ALA A 71 1.98 4.98 4.04
CA ALA A 71 2.31 5.69 5.28
C ALA A 71 1.07 5.94 6.16
N ASN A 72 -0.10 6.15 5.56
CA ASN A 72 -1.35 6.36 6.30
C ASN A 72 -1.70 5.12 7.13
N TYR A 73 -1.60 3.94 6.52
CA TYR A 73 -1.87 2.67 7.20
C TYR A 73 -0.78 2.35 8.23
N ALA A 74 0.49 2.58 7.88
CA ALA A 74 1.60 2.38 8.80
C ALA A 74 1.48 3.21 10.08
N THR A 75 1.05 4.47 9.95
CA THR A 75 0.86 5.37 11.10
C THR A 75 -0.24 4.88 12.04
N MET A 76 -1.25 4.17 11.53
CA MET A 76 -2.30 3.58 12.39
C MET A 76 -1.80 2.39 13.19
N CYS A 77 -0.84 1.63 12.67
CA CYS A 77 -0.39 0.38 13.29
C CYS A 77 0.85 0.54 14.16
N ILE A 78 1.72 1.52 13.87
CA ILE A 78 3.06 1.57 14.46
C ILE A 78 3.10 1.74 15.99
N THR A 79 2.06 2.34 16.56
CA THR A 79 1.88 2.44 18.03
C THR A 79 0.54 1.88 18.48
N ALA A 80 -0.09 1.04 17.66
CA ALA A 80 -1.30 0.36 18.10
C ALA A 80 -0.98 -0.49 19.36
N PRO A 81 -1.88 -0.52 20.36
CA PRO A 81 -1.69 -1.34 21.56
C PRO A 81 -1.64 -2.84 21.26
#